data_AF-A0A2E0W3F4-F1
#
_entry.id   AF-A0A2E0W3F4-F1
#
_cell.length_a   1.000
_cell.length_b   1.000
_cell.length_c   1.000
_cell.angle_alpha   90.00
_cell.angle_beta   90.00
_cell.angle_gamma   90.00
#
_symmetry.space_group_name_H-M   'P 1'
#
loop_
_entity.id
_entity.type
_entity.pdbx_description
1 polymer ?
#
loop_
_entity_poly.entity_id
_entity_poly.type
_entity_poly.pdbx_seq_one_letter_code
_entity_poly.pdbx_strand_id
1 'polypeptide(L)'
;MPAKVVEAIIKILDGLRNNYTLEEVSDSLKNDKSFDEQTMGVAFSLIYDKVLSSRIAAAKAKKNKEFRMLSEEEKVYIGKENSNYLLYLLNIGLIDNDQLELILEQLLMFPRDTISKNDINWIILISLVDFNNEILPGSRILLYSSDTIN
;
A
#
# COMPACT_ATOMS: atom_id res chain seq x y z
N MET A 1 -7.05 -11.14 -7.22
CA MET A 1 -6.33 -11.57 -5.99
C MET A 1 -5.67 -10.40 -5.27
N PRO A 2 -4.76 -9.62 -5.88
CA PRO A 2 -4.01 -8.57 -5.17
C PRO A 2 -4.85 -7.36 -4.75
N ALA A 3 -5.83 -6.96 -5.55
CA ALA A 3 -6.79 -5.91 -5.15
C ALA A 3 -7.53 -6.25 -3.85
N LYS A 4 -7.81 -7.54 -3.60
CA LYS A 4 -8.46 -7.99 -2.36
C LYS A 4 -7.54 -7.90 -1.13
N VAL A 5 -6.22 -8.03 -1.33
CA VAL A 5 -5.23 -7.86 -0.25
C VAL A 5 -5.26 -6.41 0.23
N VAL A 6 -5.22 -5.44 -0.70
CA VAL A 6 -5.29 -4.01 -0.35
C VAL A 6 -6.62 -3.66 0.30
N GLU A 7 -7.74 -4.21 -0.19
CA GLU A 7 -9.05 -4.02 0.46
C GLU A 7 -9.08 -4.60 1.89
N ALA A 8 -8.47 -5.76 2.10
CA ALA A 8 -8.32 -6.32 3.45
C ALA A 8 -7.48 -5.40 4.33
N ILE A 9 -6.36 -4.87 3.82
CA ILE A 9 -5.50 -3.93 4.55
C ILE A 9 -6.28 -2.66 4.95
N ILE A 10 -7.05 -2.11 4.02
CA ILE A 10 -7.90 -0.94 4.26
C ILE A 10 -8.90 -1.22 5.37
N LYS A 11 -9.63 -2.35 5.30
CA LYS A 11 -10.58 -2.74 6.35
C LYS A 11 -9.90 -2.89 7.71
N ILE A 12 -8.70 -3.47 7.74
CA ILE A 12 -7.96 -3.64 8.99
C ILE A 12 -7.58 -2.28 9.58
N LEU A 13 -7.03 -1.38 8.77
CA LEU A 13 -6.62 -0.04 9.24
C LEU A 13 -7.80 0.83 9.66
N ASP A 14 -8.93 0.73 8.95
CA ASP A 14 -10.15 1.44 9.30
C ASP A 14 -10.71 0.93 10.64
N GLY A 15 -10.69 -0.39 10.86
CA GLY A 15 -11.02 -1.00 12.15
C GLY A 15 -10.13 -0.52 13.30
N LEU A 16 -8.82 -0.51 13.09
CA LEU A 16 -7.87 -0.01 14.10
C LEU A 16 -8.06 1.48 14.42
N ARG A 17 -8.45 2.30 13.44
CA ARG A 17 -8.74 3.73 13.66
C ARG A 17 -10.01 3.92 14.49
N ASN A 18 -10.97 3.01 14.39
CA ASN A 18 -12.22 3.03 15.16
C ASN A 18 -12.09 2.41 16.56
N ASN A 19 -10.86 2.27 17.07
CA ASN A 19 -10.50 1.70 18.39
C ASN A 19 -10.76 0.18 18.55
N TYR A 20 -10.93 -0.58 17.47
CA TYR A 20 -10.97 -2.04 17.56
C TYR A 20 -9.55 -2.61 17.70
N THR A 21 -9.41 -3.73 18.41
CA THR A 21 -8.13 -4.46 18.49
C THR A 21 -7.86 -5.24 17.21
N LEU A 22 -6.59 -5.58 16.95
CA LEU A 22 -6.22 -6.45 15.82
C LEU A 22 -6.96 -7.80 15.85
N GLU A 23 -7.21 -8.33 17.04
CA GLU A 23 -7.93 -9.60 17.26
C GLU A 23 -9.41 -9.46 16.91
N GLU A 24 -10.08 -8.41 17.39
CA GLU A 24 -11.49 -8.12 17.08
C GLU A 24 -11.69 -7.91 15.57
N VAL A 25 -10.75 -7.22 14.93
CA VAL A 25 -10.78 -6.98 13.48
C VAL A 25 -10.54 -8.28 12.72
N SER A 26 -9.57 -9.11 13.14
CA SER A 26 -9.35 -10.46 12.59
C SER A 26 -10.62 -11.32 12.68
N ASP A 27 -11.29 -11.32 13.83
CA ASP A 27 -12.49 -12.12 14.04
C ASP A 27 -13.67 -11.59 13.21
N SER A 28 -13.80 -10.28 13.06
CA SER A 28 -14.80 -9.69 12.16
C SER A 28 -14.55 -10.06 10.68
N LEU A 29 -13.29 -10.14 10.26
CA LEU A 29 -12.90 -10.47 8.89
C LEU A 29 -12.98 -11.97 8.60
N LYS A 30 -12.72 -12.83 9.59
CA LYS A 30 -12.96 -14.29 9.49
C LYS A 30 -14.43 -14.61 9.32
N ASN A 31 -15.30 -13.85 9.97
CA ASN A 31 -16.76 -14.01 9.85
C ASN A 31 -17.29 -13.48 8.50
N ASP A 32 -16.61 -12.50 7.91
CA ASP A 32 -16.89 -11.98 6.57
C ASP A 32 -16.21 -12.87 5.51
N LYS A 33 -16.96 -13.82 4.92
CA LYS A 33 -16.48 -14.76 3.87
C LYS A 33 -15.95 -14.10 2.58
N SER A 34 -15.80 -12.78 2.57
CA SER A 34 -15.29 -11.98 1.46
C SER A 34 -13.79 -12.19 1.19
N PHE A 35 -13.02 -12.63 2.19
CA PHE A 35 -11.57 -12.84 2.09
C PHE A 35 -11.17 -14.29 2.38
N ASP A 36 -10.20 -14.78 1.60
CA ASP A 36 -9.57 -16.08 1.84
C ASP A 36 -8.52 -15.98 2.95
N GLU A 37 -8.27 -17.08 3.66
CA GLU A 37 -7.32 -17.15 4.78
C GLU A 37 -5.91 -16.71 4.35
N GLN A 38 -5.50 -17.08 3.14
CA GLN A 38 -4.22 -16.66 2.55
C GLN A 38 -4.16 -15.14 2.35
N THR A 39 -5.25 -14.53 1.90
CA THR A 39 -5.33 -13.07 1.66
C THR A 39 -5.24 -12.30 2.97
N MET A 40 -5.90 -12.79 4.02
CA MET A 40 -5.81 -12.19 5.36
C MET A 40 -4.41 -12.31 5.94
N GLY A 41 -3.78 -13.50 5.83
CA GLY A 41 -2.41 -13.72 6.31
C GLY A 41 -1.41 -12.74 5.70
N VAL A 42 -1.46 -12.54 4.37
CA VAL A 42 -0.62 -11.56 3.67
C VAL A 42 -0.93 -10.14 4.13
N ALA A 43 -2.21 -9.77 4.25
CA ALA A 43 -2.61 -8.43 4.69
C ALA A 43 -2.11 -8.10 6.11
N PHE A 44 -2.24 -9.04 7.06
CA PHE A 44 -1.74 -8.86 8.42
C PHE A 44 -0.21 -8.75 8.48
N SER A 45 0.52 -9.57 7.71
CA SER A 45 1.98 -9.46 7.61
C SER A 45 2.39 -8.08 7.12
N LEU A 46 1.80 -7.60 6.03
CA LEU A 46 2.14 -6.29 5.46
C LEU A 46 1.81 -5.12 6.41
N ILE A 47 0.71 -5.22 7.16
CA ILE A 47 0.37 -4.20 8.18
C ILE A 47 1.41 -4.19 9.29
N TYR A 48 1.81 -5.35 9.79
CA TYR A 48 2.79 -5.46 10.86
C TYR A 48 4.16 -4.96 10.41
N ASP A 49 4.60 -5.42 9.24
CA ASP A 49 5.94 -5.17 8.71
C ASP A 49 6.13 -3.72 8.26
N LYS A 50 5.10 -3.10 7.64
CA LYS A 50 5.24 -1.79 6.98
C LYS A 50 4.37 -0.69 7.57
N VAL A 51 3.13 -0.97 7.94
CA VAL A 51 2.21 0.10 8.38
C VAL A 51 2.42 0.45 9.85
N LEU A 52 2.63 -0.54 10.72
CA LEU A 52 2.89 -0.30 12.14
C LEU A 52 4.33 0.19 12.37
N SER A 53 5.31 -0.37 11.65
CA SER A 53 6.71 0.08 11.71
C SER A 53 6.87 1.53 11.24
N SER A 54 6.25 1.91 10.12
CA SER A 54 6.25 3.29 9.62
C SER A 54 5.48 4.25 10.53
N ARG A 55 4.35 3.84 11.12
CA ARG A 55 3.63 4.66 12.12
C ARG A 55 4.46 4.91 13.38
N ILE A 56 5.21 3.91 13.87
CA ILE A 56 6.12 4.08 15.01
C ILE A 56 7.28 5.02 14.65
N ALA A 57 7.80 4.93 13.43
CA ALA A 57 8.82 5.86 12.93
C ALA A 57 8.27 7.29 12.75
N ALA A 58 7.07 7.43 12.20
CA ALA A 58 6.38 8.70 11.99
C ALA A 58 5.90 9.35 13.30
N ALA A 59 5.55 8.57 14.33
CA ALA A 59 5.21 9.11 15.65
C ALA A 59 6.45 9.71 16.37
N LYS A 60 7.65 9.21 16.06
CA LYS A 60 8.92 9.77 16.55
C LYS A 60 9.36 11.01 15.77
N ALA A 61 9.04 11.10 14.49
CA ALA A 61 9.33 12.26 13.65
C ALA A 61 8.16 13.25 13.71
N LYS A 62 8.31 14.32 14.47
CA LYS A 62 7.37 15.46 14.47
C LYS A 62 7.46 16.22 13.13
N LYS A 63 7.12 15.58 12.01
CA LYS A 63 7.04 16.23 10.69
C LYS A 63 5.79 17.11 10.68
N ASN A 64 5.97 18.38 10.35
CA ASN A 64 4.87 19.20 9.85
C ASN A 64 4.23 18.39 8.72
N LYS A 65 2.98 17.96 8.92
CA LYS A 65 2.22 17.30 7.87
C LYS A 65 1.95 18.35 6.81
N GLU A 66 2.82 18.45 5.82
CA GLU A 66 2.54 19.21 4.62
C GLU A 66 1.32 18.55 3.97
N PHE A 67 0.21 19.27 3.93
CA PHE A 67 -1.00 18.79 3.29
C PHE A 67 -0.83 19.02 1.80
N ARG A 68 -0.57 17.95 1.04
CA ARG A 68 -0.63 18.03 -0.41
C ARG A 68 -2.08 18.18 -0.86
N MET A 69 -2.34 19.18 -1.69
CA MET A 69 -3.60 19.31 -2.43
C MET A 69 -3.38 18.87 -3.87
N LEU A 70 -4.27 18.03 -4.38
CA LEU A 70 -4.29 17.66 -5.80
C LEU A 70 -4.61 18.89 -6.66
N SER A 71 -3.89 19.03 -7.77
CA SER A 71 -4.16 20.05 -8.79
C SER A 71 -5.45 19.74 -9.54
N GLU A 72 -6.03 20.75 -10.21
CA GLU A 72 -7.24 20.53 -11.02
C GLU A 72 -6.95 19.62 -12.22
N GLU A 73 -5.75 19.67 -12.79
CA GLU A 73 -5.32 18.79 -13.88
C GLU A 73 -5.25 17.33 -13.42
N GLU A 74 -4.66 17.08 -12.25
CA GLU A 74 -4.60 15.74 -11.64
C GLU A 74 -6.02 15.19 -11.36
N LYS A 75 -6.91 16.02 -10.83
CA LYS A 75 -8.30 15.63 -10.55
C LYS A 75 -9.08 15.30 -11.83
N VAL A 76 -8.84 16.02 -12.91
CA VAL A 76 -9.47 15.76 -14.21
C VAL A 76 -8.95 14.45 -14.80
N TYR A 77 -7.63 14.23 -14.77
CA TYR A 77 -7.01 13.04 -15.35
C TYR A 77 -7.37 11.76 -14.58
N ILE A 78 -7.28 11.81 -13.25
CA ILE A 78 -7.48 10.64 -12.39
C ILE A 78 -8.97 10.39 -12.15
N GLY A 79 -9.78 11.44 -12.21
CA GLY A 79 -11.20 11.42 -11.91
C GLY A 79 -11.49 11.58 -10.41
N LYS A 80 -12.61 12.25 -10.13
CA LYS A 80 -13.01 12.64 -8.76
C LYS A 80 -13.12 11.47 -7.78
N GLU A 81 -13.66 10.33 -8.21
CA GLU A 81 -13.82 9.15 -7.34
C GLU A 81 -12.47 8.58 -6.88
N ASN A 82 -11.54 8.47 -7.83
CA ASN A 82 -10.19 7.98 -7.57
C ASN A 82 -9.38 8.98 -6.72
N SER A 83 -9.53 10.29 -6.95
CA SER A 83 -8.92 11.32 -6.10
C SER A 83 -9.42 11.23 -4.66
N ASN A 84 -10.73 11.06 -4.46
CA ASN A 84 -11.31 10.87 -3.12
C ASN A 84 -10.80 9.59 -2.47
N TYR A 85 -10.63 8.53 -3.25
CA TYR A 85 -10.07 7.28 -2.77
C TYR A 85 -8.62 7.45 -2.29
N LEU A 86 -7.75 8.08 -3.07
CA LEU A 86 -6.37 8.38 -2.65
C LEU A 86 -6.32 9.21 -1.35
N LEU A 87 -7.18 10.22 -1.24
CA LEU A 87 -7.27 11.02 -0.02
C LEU A 87 -7.74 10.20 1.19
N TYR A 88 -8.69 9.29 0.99
CA TYR A 88 -9.12 8.36 2.04
C TYR A 88 -7.96 7.47 2.50
N LEU A 89 -7.14 6.97 1.57
CA LEU A 89 -5.97 6.15 1.88
C LEU A 89 -4.89 6.90 2.67
N LEU A 90 -4.65 8.17 2.32
CA LEU A 90 -3.79 9.07 3.08
C LEU A 90 -4.34 9.29 4.51
N ASN A 91 -5.66 9.46 4.65
CA ASN A 91 -6.31 9.70 5.94
C ASN A 91 -6.30 8.47 6.86
N ILE A 92 -6.45 7.25 6.34
CA ILE A 92 -6.25 6.02 7.12
C ILE A 92 -4.76 5.74 7.40
N GLY A 93 -3.85 6.50 6.79
CA GLY A 93 -2.41 6.33 6.92
C GLY A 93 -1.92 5.02 6.33
N LEU A 94 -2.56 4.55 5.26
CA LEU A 94 -2.05 3.44 4.44
C LEU A 94 -0.90 3.91 3.56
N ILE A 95 -1.01 5.14 3.07
CA ILE A 95 0.02 5.83 2.30
C ILE A 95 0.40 7.13 3.00
N ASP A 96 1.62 7.61 2.78
CA ASP A 96 2.06 8.95 3.17
C ASP A 96 2.12 9.90 1.96
N ASN A 97 2.55 11.16 2.18
CA ASN A 97 2.64 12.15 1.11
C ASN A 97 3.69 11.79 0.06
N ASP A 98 4.81 11.17 0.47
CA ASP A 98 5.90 10.80 -0.43
C ASP A 98 5.45 9.65 -1.36
N GLN A 99 4.72 8.68 -0.80
CA GLN A 99 4.06 7.62 -1.56
C GLN A 99 2.94 8.16 -2.47
N LEU A 100 2.19 9.17 -2.01
CA LEU A 100 1.16 9.80 -2.82
C LEU A 100 1.75 10.46 -4.08
N GLU A 101 2.89 11.16 -3.98
CA GLU A 101 3.64 11.68 -5.15
C GLU A 101 3.96 10.59 -6.14
N LEU A 102 4.60 9.51 -5.66
CA LEU A 102 4.99 8.39 -6.52
C LEU A 102 3.78 7.77 -7.23
N ILE A 103 2.67 7.59 -6.51
CA ILE A 103 1.43 7.01 -7.06
C ILE A 103 0.89 7.94 -8.16
N LEU A 104 0.85 9.25 -7.92
CA LEU A 104 0.31 10.21 -8.88
C LEU A 104 1.16 10.28 -10.15
N GLU A 105 2.49 10.28 -10.04
CA GLU A 105 3.40 10.21 -11.18
C GLU A 105 3.16 8.95 -12.01
N GLN A 106 3.04 7.79 -11.36
CA GLN A 106 2.76 6.53 -12.05
C GLN A 106 1.39 6.53 -12.74
N LEU A 107 0.37 7.12 -12.11
CA LEU A 107 -0.96 7.24 -12.70
C LEU A 107 -0.95 8.17 -13.91
N LEU A 108 -0.22 9.28 -13.88
CA LEU A 108 -0.10 10.20 -15.03
C LEU A 108 0.60 9.53 -16.23
N MET A 109 1.48 8.55 -15.98
CA MET A 109 2.15 7.77 -17.03
C MET A 109 1.30 6.59 -17.55
N PHE A 110 0.14 6.33 -16.96
CA PHE A 110 -0.69 5.19 -17.37
C PHE A 110 -1.26 5.44 -18.78
N PRO A 111 -1.09 4.49 -19.73
CA PRO A 111 -1.44 4.69 -21.13
C PRO A 111 -2.95 4.60 -21.42
N ARG A 112 -3.81 4.61 -20.40
CA ARG A 112 -5.26 4.44 -20.54
C ARG A 112 -6.00 5.72 -20.19
N ASP A 113 -7.06 5.98 -20.96
CA ASP A 113 -7.96 7.13 -20.74
C ASP A 113 -8.74 7.07 -19.41
N THR A 114 -8.83 5.89 -18.79
CA THR A 114 -9.53 5.71 -17.51
C THR A 114 -8.74 4.81 -16.56
N ILE A 115 -8.52 5.31 -15.36
CA ILE A 115 -7.87 4.60 -14.25
C ILE A 115 -8.96 3.92 -13.42
N SER A 116 -8.84 2.60 -13.19
CA SER A 116 -9.75 1.89 -12.29
C SER A 116 -9.21 1.87 -10.86
N LYS A 117 -10.12 1.73 -9.88
CA LYS A 117 -9.75 1.50 -8.47
C LYS A 117 -8.82 0.30 -8.30
N ASN A 118 -8.96 -0.73 -9.12
CA ASN A 118 -8.09 -1.90 -9.08
C ASN A 118 -6.65 -1.55 -9.51
N ASP A 119 -6.48 -0.67 -10.48
CA ASP A 119 -5.15 -0.22 -10.92
C ASP A 119 -4.44 0.54 -9.80
N ILE A 120 -5.18 1.41 -9.09
CA ILE A 120 -4.67 2.12 -7.90
C ILE A 120 -4.28 1.14 -6.80
N ASN A 121 -5.13 0.16 -6.49
CA ASN A 121 -4.83 -0.87 -5.49
C ASN A 121 -3.58 -1.67 -5.85
N TRP A 122 -3.37 -1.96 -7.13
CA TRP A 122 -2.18 -2.64 -7.59
C TRP A 122 -0.91 -1.82 -7.35
N ILE A 123 -0.92 -0.53 -7.69
CA ILE A 123 0.20 0.37 -7.45
C ILE A 123 0.52 0.44 -5.96
N ILE A 124 -0.51 0.58 -5.12
CA ILE A 124 -0.35 0.60 -3.66
C ILE A 124 0.25 -0.70 -3.16
N LEU A 125 -0.24 -1.85 -3.64
CA LEU A 125 0.32 -3.14 -3.23
C LEU A 125 1.80 -3.24 -3.58
N ILE A 126 2.20 -2.79 -4.77
CA ILE A 126 3.60 -2.78 -5.20
C ILE A 126 4.43 -1.81 -4.32
N SER A 127 3.87 -0.68 -3.90
CA SER A 127 4.54 0.24 -2.96
C SER A 127 4.70 -0.38 -1.56
N LEU A 128 3.69 -1.13 -1.09
CA LEU A 128 3.71 -1.81 0.21
C LEU A 128 4.61 -3.03 0.22
N VAL A 129 4.65 -3.81 -0.86
CA VAL A 129 5.57 -4.92 -1.03
C VAL A 129 6.87 -4.31 -1.55
N ASP A 130 7.74 -3.83 -0.65
CA ASP A 130 9.07 -3.37 -1.09
C ASP A 130 9.72 -4.52 -1.86
N PHE A 131 9.93 -4.34 -3.16
CA PHE A 131 10.88 -5.14 -3.91
C PHE A 131 12.32 -4.73 -3.61
N ASN A 132 12.51 -3.67 -2.79
CA ASN A 132 13.78 -3.39 -2.16
C ASN A 132 14.04 -4.43 -1.07
N ASN A 133 14.29 -5.67 -1.49
CA ASN A 133 15.51 -6.28 -1.02
C ASN A 133 16.58 -5.25 -1.32
N GLU A 134 17.07 -4.55 -0.29
CA GLU A 134 18.38 -3.97 -0.33
C GLU A 134 19.31 -5.11 -0.74
N ILE A 135 19.52 -5.26 -2.05
CA ILE A 135 20.63 -5.99 -2.62
C ILE A 135 21.81 -5.15 -2.18
N LEU A 136 22.26 -5.38 -0.94
CA LEU A 136 23.43 -4.73 -0.38
C LEU A 136 24.52 -4.86 -1.44
N PRO A 137 25.16 -3.76 -1.88
CA PRO A 137 26.25 -3.87 -2.85
C PRO A 137 27.30 -4.84 -2.30
N GLY A 138 27.34 -6.06 -2.85
CA GLY A 138 28.09 -7.20 -2.30
C GLY A 138 27.29 -8.49 -2.09
N SER A 139 25.96 -8.51 -2.22
CA SER A 139 25.18 -9.75 -2.16
C SER A 139 25.45 -10.63 -3.38
N ARG A 140 26.18 -11.74 -3.17
CA ARG A 140 26.56 -12.72 -4.19
C ARG A 140 25.38 -13.62 -4.55
N ILE A 141 24.47 -13.14 -5.37
CA ILE A 141 23.54 -14.02 -6.09
C ILE A 141 23.50 -13.59 -7.56
N LEU A 142 24.59 -13.87 -8.25
CA LEU A 142 24.62 -14.07 -9.70
C LEU A 142 25.46 -15.33 -9.95
N LEU A 143 24.94 -16.49 -9.53
CA LEU A 143 25.40 -17.74 -10.09
C LEU A 143 24.60 -17.95 -11.37
N TYR A 144 25.24 -17.72 -12.51
CA TYR A 144 24.66 -18.12 -13.79
C TYR A 144 24.66 -19.64 -13.85
N SER A 145 23.61 -20.23 -14.43
CA SER A 145 23.49 -21.68 -14.60
C SER A 145 24.62 -22.30 -15.45
N SER A 146 25.49 -21.46 -16.02
CA SER A 146 26.69 -21.81 -16.79
C SER A 146 27.97 -21.95 -15.95
N ASP A 147 27.96 -21.60 -14.66
CA ASP A 147 29.15 -21.74 -13.81
C ASP A 147 29.33 -23.20 -13.38
N THR A 148 30.28 -23.90 -13.99
CA THR A 148 30.75 -25.21 -13.53
C THR A 148 31.94 -25.06 -12.61
N ILE A 149 31.86 -25.65 -11.42
CA ILE A 149 32.97 -25.73 -10.45
C ILE A 149 33.99 -26.75 -10.98
N ASN A 150 35.26 -26.32 -11.11
CA ASN A 150 36.39 -27.17 -11.51
C ASN A 150 37.10 -27.73 -10.27
#